data_AF-A0A2R6KVB2-F1
#
_entry.id   AF-A0A2R6KVB2-F1
#
_cell.length_a   1.000
_cell.length_b   1.000
_cell.length_c   1.000
_cell.angle_alpha   90.00
_cell.angle_beta   90.00
_cell.angle_gamma   90.00
#
_symmetry.space_group_name_H-M   'P 1'
#
loop_
_entity.id
_entity.type
_entity.pdbx_description
1 polymer ?
#
loop_
_entity_poly.entity_id
_entity_poly.type
_entity_poly.pdbx_seq_one_letter_code
_entity_poly.pdbx_strand_id
1 'polypeptide(L)' 'MLDGPREYAWFAVALLLVLGGTIAAGLLPGTWPSQALAGGIIVAGFAVAWLALGVEFRDVE' A
#
# COMPACT_ATOMS: atom_id res chain seq x y z
N MET A 1 6.98 12.06 -12.47
CA MET A 1 8.35 11.69 -12.05
C MET A 1 8.30 11.87 -10.54
N LEU A 2 8.88 11.01 -9.69
CA LEU A 2 8.72 11.23 -8.24
C LEU A 2 9.50 12.50 -7.87
N ASP A 3 8.78 13.56 -7.56
CA ASP A 3 9.24 14.96 -7.52
C ASP A 3 9.80 15.34 -6.13
N GLY A 4 9.84 14.41 -5.17
CA GLY A 4 10.55 14.65 -3.91
C GLY A 4 10.72 13.47 -2.95
N PRO A 5 11.58 13.61 -1.91
CA PRO A 5 11.83 12.55 -0.92
C PRO A 5 10.56 12.10 -0.18
N ARG A 6 9.54 12.96 -0.11
CA ARG A 6 8.23 12.65 0.49
C ARG A 6 7.42 11.67 -0.35
N GLU A 7 7.43 11.82 -1.67
CA GLU A 7 6.77 10.88 -2.60
C GLU A 7 7.45 9.52 -2.61
N TYR A 8 8.79 9.49 -2.62
CA TYR A 8 9.54 8.24 -2.44
C TYR A 8 9.18 7.52 -1.14
N ALA A 9 8.99 8.27 -0.04
CA ALA A 9 8.57 7.70 1.23
C ALA A 9 7.15 7.09 1.13
N TRP A 10 6.20 7.78 0.50
CA TRP A 10 4.84 7.26 0.30
C TRP A 10 4.81 6.01 -0.58
N PHE A 11 5.56 6.00 -1.68
CA PHE A 11 5.70 4.81 -2.51
C PHE A 11 6.37 3.65 -1.78
N ALA A 12 7.39 3.92 -0.97
CA ALA A 12 8.02 2.90 -0.15
C ALA A 12 7.04 2.31 0.87
N VAL A 13 6.24 3.14 1.55
CA VAL A 13 5.20 2.66 2.48
C VAL A 13 4.15 1.82 1.75
N ALA A 14 3.66 2.27 0.61
CA ALA A 14 2.72 1.52 -0.20
C ALA A 14 3.29 0.16 -0.63
N LEU A 15 4.54 0.13 -1.08
CA LEU A 15 5.25 -1.08 -1.48
C LEU A 15 5.38 -2.06 -0.30
N LEU A 16 5.79 -1.56 0.88
CA LEU A 16 5.93 -2.38 2.09
C LEU A 16 4.60 -2.97 2.55
N LEU A 17 3.50 -2.22 2.45
CA LEU A 17 2.17 -2.72 2.74
C LEU A 17 1.76 -3.84 1.79
N VAL A 18 1.93 -3.65 0.48
CA VAL A 18 1.58 -4.67 -0.52
C VAL A 18 2.42 -5.93 -0.34
N LEU A 19 3.74 -5.80 -0.22
CA LEU A 19 4.63 -6.94 -0.03
C LEU A 19 4.41 -7.61 1.32
N GLY A 20 4.26 -6.83 2.39
CA GLY A 20 3.99 -7.33 3.74
C GLY A 20 2.68 -8.09 3.82
N GLY A 21 1.60 -7.57 3.22
CA GLY A 21 0.32 -8.26 3.12
C GLY A 21 0.39 -9.53 2.28
N THR A 22 1.17 -9.52 1.19
CA THR A 22 1.38 -10.70 0.34
C THR A 22 2.15 -11.81 1.09
N ILE A 23 3.21 -11.44 1.81
CA ILE A 23 3.96 -12.37 2.66
C ILE A 23 3.05 -12.90 3.78
N ALA A 24 2.26 -12.04 4.41
CA ALA A 24 1.30 -12.43 5.43
C ALA A 24 0.27 -13.43 4.91
N ALA A 25 -0.25 -13.26 3.68
CA ALA A 25 -1.17 -14.20 3.05
C ALA A 25 -0.56 -15.59 2.84
N GLY A 26 0.76 -15.67 2.63
CA GLY A 26 1.50 -16.92 2.47
C GLY A 26 1.92 -17.59 3.79
N LEU A 27 2.09 -16.81 4.86
CA LEU A 27 2.56 -17.30 6.16
C LEU A 27 1.45 -17.54 7.18
N LEU A 28 0.34 -16.79 7.09
CA LEU A 28 -0.76 -16.92 8.02
C LEU A 28 -1.54 -18.23 7.78
N PRO A 29 -2.25 -18.74 8.80
CA PRO A 29 -3.17 -19.86 8.63
C PRO A 29 -4.18 -19.54 7.52
N GLY A 30 -4.58 -20.54 6.73
CA GLY A 30 -5.59 -20.38 5.67
C GLY A 30 -7.02 -20.16 6.18
N THR A 31 -7.21 -19.62 7.39
CA THR A 31 -8.52 -19.32 7.95
C THR A 31 -9.05 -18.01 7.34
N TRP A 32 -10.38 -17.89 7.28
CA TRP A 32 -11.02 -16.71 6.71
C TRP A 32 -10.56 -15.38 7.35
N PRO A 33 -10.42 -15.26 8.70
CA PRO A 33 -10.02 -14.01 9.33
C PRO A 33 -8.60 -13.56 9.00
N SER A 34 -7.64 -14.48 8.93
CA SER A 34 -6.24 -14.16 8.60
C SER A 34 -6.09 -13.76 7.13
N GLN A 35 -6.82 -14.39 6.22
CA GLN A 35 -6.80 -14.01 4.82
C GLN A 35 -7.49 -12.66 4.58
N ALA A 36 -8.55 -12.35 5.33
CA ALA A 36 -9.16 -11.03 5.32
C ALA A 36 -8.20 -9.95 5.84
N LEU A 37 -7.42 -10.23 6.88
CA LEU A 37 -6.37 -9.33 7.38
C LEU A 37 -5.26 -9.12 6.34
N ALA A 38 -4.72 -10.20 5.78
CA ALA A 38 -3.67 -10.11 4.76
C ALA A 38 -4.13 -9.34 3.53
N GLY A 39 -5.32 -9.65 3.01
CA GLY A 39 -5.95 -8.92 1.91
C GLY A 39 -6.19 -7.45 2.25
N GLY A 40 -6.64 -7.15 3.47
CA GLY A 40 -6.84 -5.79 3.95
C GLY A 40 -5.55 -4.95 3.94
N ILE A 41 -4.42 -5.56 4.33
CA ILE A 41 -3.11 -4.91 4.30
C ILE A 41 -2.69 -4.57 2.86
N ILE A 42 -2.92 -5.49 1.91
CA ILE A 42 -2.64 -5.26 0.49
C ILE A 42 -3.48 -4.10 -0.06
N VAL A 43 -4.79 -4.11 0.21
CA VAL A 43 -5.71 -3.04 -0.22
C VAL A 43 -5.30 -1.69 0.37
N ALA A 44 -4.90 -1.67 1.64
CA ALA A 44 -4.38 -0.45 2.28
C ALA A 44 -3.12 0.08 1.57
N GLY A 45 -2.21 -0.80 1.14
CA GLY A 45 -1.04 -0.41 0.35
C GLY A 45 -1.41 0.27 -0.98
N PHE A 46 -2.37 -0.29 -1.71
CA PHE A 46 -2.88 0.34 -2.93
C PHE A 46 -3.62 1.66 -2.66
N ALA A 47 -4.38 1.75 -1.58
CA ALA A 47 -5.05 2.99 -1.19
C ALA A 47 -4.05 4.10 -0.86
N VAL A 48 -2.95 3.77 -0.17
CA VAL A 48 -1.86 4.73 0.11
C VAL A 48 -1.19 5.19 -1.20
N ALA A 49 -0.91 4.28 -2.14
CA ALA A 49 -0.37 4.65 -3.45
C ALA A 49 -1.32 5.57 -4.23
N TRP A 50 -2.62 5.26 -4.21
CA TRP A 50 -3.65 6.06 -4.87
C TRP A 50 -3.76 7.47 -4.27
N LEU A 51 -3.75 7.58 -2.94
CA LEU A 51 -3.79 8.88 -2.26
C LEU A 51 -2.53 9.70 -2.53
N ALA A 52 -1.35 9.08 -2.57
CA ALA A 52 -0.11 9.78 -2.90
C ALA A 52 -0.16 10.36 -4.32
N LEU A 53 -0.59 9.55 -5.31
CA LEU A 53 -0.77 9.99 -6.69
C LEU A 53 -1.89 11.04 -6.84
N GLY A 54 -2.99 10.89 -6.11
CA GLY A 54 -4.13 11.80 -6.13
C GLY A 54 -3.85 13.16 -5.46
N VAL A 55 -3.00 13.20 -4.44
CA VAL A 55 -2.48 14.45 -3.86
C VAL A 55 -1.68 15.21 -4.91
N GLU A 56 -0.88 14.51 -5.72
CA GLU A 56 -0.08 15.11 -6.79
C GLU A 56 -0.96 15.80 -7.86
N PHE A 57 -2.10 15.23 -8.25
CA PHE A 57 -3.03 15.87 -9.19
C PHE A 57 -3.71 17.13 -8.65
N ARG A 58 -3.85 17.26 -7.32
CA ARG A 58 -4.57 18.38 -6.69
C ARG A 58 -3.70 19.64 -6.57
N ASP A 59 -2.38 19.49 -6.57
CA ASP A 59 -1.43 20.62 -6.49
C ASP A 59 -1.12 21.25 -7.86
N VAL A 60 -1.77 20.80 -8.95
CA VAL A 60 -1.58 21.29 -10.33
C VAL A 60 -2.75 22.17 -10.82
N GLU A 61 -3.82 22.31 -10.04
CA GLU A 61 -4.94 23.26 -10.29
C GLU A 61 -4.70 24.64 -9.64
#